data_AF-A0A084IIW5-F1
#
_entry.id   AF-A0A084IIW5-F1
#
_cell.length_a   1.000
_cell.length_b   1.000
_cell.length_c   1.000
_cell.angle_alpha   90.00
_cell.angle_beta   90.00
_cell.angle_gamma   90.00
#
_symmetry.space_group_name_H-M   'P 1'
#
loop_
_entity.id
_entity.type
_entity.pdbx_description
1 polymer ?
#
loop_
_entity_poly.entity_id
_entity_poly.type
_entity_poly.pdbx_seq_one_letter_code
_entity_poly.pdbx_strand_id
1 'polypeptide(L)'
;MFWLLRAEAANHLGIVTGSGRASAEHPEFRWANIMLGNLKTAIHGTYHAFKFAKYAPRYLAEFQYRFNRRYNLRSILPRLRRAAATTALRPEYRLMRAELCT
;
A
#
# COMPACT_ATOMS: atom_id res chain seq x y z
N MET A 1 17.63 5.87 -12.76
CA MET A 1 16.61 4.80 -12.82
C MET A 1 15.29 5.19 -12.12
N PHE A 2 14.83 6.44 -12.28
CA PHE A 2 13.53 6.91 -11.75
C PHE A 2 12.58 7.35 -12.88
N TRP A 3 13.13 7.64 -14.07
CA TRP A 3 12.38 8.07 -15.26
C TRP A 3 11.62 6.95 -15.98
N LEU A 4 12.05 5.69 -15.86
CA LEU A 4 11.46 4.57 -16.60
C LEU A 4 10.10 4.11 -16.07
N LEU A 5 9.78 4.37 -14.79
CA LEU A 5 8.45 4.11 -14.23
C LEU A 5 7.41 5.17 -14.64
N ARG A 6 7.85 6.33 -15.16
CA ARG A 6 6.96 7.44 -15.50
C ARG A 6 6.24 7.23 -16.84
N ALA A 7 6.83 6.46 -17.76
CA ALA A 7 6.26 6.21 -19.07
C ALA A 7 5.05 5.24 -19.01
N GLU A 8 5.11 4.21 -18.16
CA GLU A 8 3.97 3.27 -17.96
C GLU A 8 2.81 3.94 -17.20
N ALA A 9 3.11 4.93 -16.35
CA ALA A 9 2.13 5.70 -15.58
C ALA A 9 1.61 6.96 -16.32
N ALA A 10 2.05 7.19 -17.57
CA ALA A 10 1.83 8.46 -18.26
C ALA A 10 0.38 8.67 -18.76
N ASN A 11 -0.37 7.60 -19.03
CA ASN A 11 -1.77 7.69 -19.48
C ASN A 11 -2.73 7.47 -18.31
N HIS A 12 -2.84 8.44 -17.41
CA HIS A 12 -3.91 8.43 -16.40
C HIS A 12 -5.08 9.28 -16.91
N LEU A 13 -6.29 8.72 -16.86
CA LEU A 13 -7.50 9.47 -17.14
C LEU A 13 -7.84 10.28 -15.88
N GLY A 14 -7.66 11.60 -15.95
CA GLY A 14 -8.11 12.51 -14.90
C GLY A 14 -9.62 12.75 -15.01
N ILE A 15 -10.40 12.18 -14.10
CA ILE A 15 -11.84 12.46 -14.00
C ILE A 15 -12.03 13.56 -12.97
N VAL A 16 -12.39 14.76 -13.45
CA VAL A 16 -12.70 15.90 -12.58
C VAL A 16 -14.16 15.79 -12.16
N THR A 17 -14.40 15.46 -10.89
CA THR A 17 -15.74 15.46 -10.30
C THR A 17 -15.94 16.68 -9.40
N GLY A 18 -17.20 17.02 -9.13
CA GLY A 18 -17.54 17.96 -8.07
C GLY A 18 -17.28 17.40 -6.66
N SER A 19 -17.92 17.99 -5.66
CA SER A 19 -17.86 17.53 -4.26
C SER A 19 -19.05 16.69 -3.86
N GLY A 20 -18.88 15.86 -2.83
CA GLY A 20 -19.96 15.15 -2.16
C GLY A 20 -20.14 13.71 -2.63
N ARG A 21 -21.20 13.07 -2.12
CA ARG A 21 -21.41 11.63 -2.25
C ARG A 21 -21.59 11.18 -3.71
N ALA A 22 -22.37 11.93 -4.49
CA ALA A 22 -22.62 11.62 -5.90
C ALA A 22 -21.32 11.60 -6.72
N SER A 23 -20.35 12.46 -6.40
CA SER A 23 -19.03 12.47 -7.04
C SER A 23 -18.19 11.24 -6.68
N ALA A 24 -18.25 10.77 -5.43
CA ALA A 24 -17.57 9.54 -5.01
C ALA A 24 -18.21 8.26 -5.58
N GLU A 25 -19.50 8.30 -5.91
CA GLU A 25 -20.26 7.19 -6.50
C GLU A 25 -20.14 7.10 -8.03
N HIS A 26 -19.25 7.89 -8.64
CA HIS A 26 -19.01 7.84 -10.09
C HIS A 26 -18.68 6.40 -10.55
N PRO A 27 -19.28 5.89 -11.66
CA PRO A 27 -19.12 4.50 -12.08
C PRO A 27 -17.67 4.06 -12.26
N GLU A 28 -16.82 4.93 -12.81
CA GLU A 28 -15.38 4.68 -13.01
C GLU A 28 -14.61 4.49 -11.69
N PHE A 29 -15.11 5.03 -10.57
CA PHE A 29 -14.48 4.89 -9.25
C PHE A 29 -14.93 3.63 -8.50
N ARG A 30 -15.85 2.84 -9.05
CA ARG A 30 -16.37 1.63 -8.38
C ARG A 30 -15.24 0.70 -7.93
N TRP A 31 -14.29 0.39 -8.80
CA TRP A 31 -13.16 -0.47 -8.45
C TRP A 31 -12.20 0.17 -7.46
N ALA A 32 -11.97 1.48 -7.57
CA ALA A 32 -11.17 2.24 -6.62
C ALA A 32 -11.80 2.20 -5.22
N ASN A 33 -13.12 2.40 -5.13
CA ASN A 33 -13.88 2.32 -3.88
C ASN A 33 -13.85 0.91 -3.26
N ILE A 34 -13.97 -0.14 -4.08
CA ILE A 34 -13.81 -1.53 -3.61
C ILE A 34 -12.41 -1.75 -3.05
N MET A 35 -11.37 -1.27 -3.76
CA MET A 35 -9.99 -1.39 -3.32
C MET A 35 -9.76 -0.64 -2.00
N LEU A 36 -10.26 0.60 -1.86
CA LEU A 36 -10.17 1.40 -0.64
C LEU A 36 -10.96 0.79 0.52
N GLY A 37 -12.13 0.20 0.24
CA GLY A 37 -12.91 -0.56 1.21
C GLY A 37 -12.13 -1.75 1.76
N ASN A 38 -11.52 -2.55 0.86
CA ASN A 38 -10.67 -3.67 1.25
C ASN A 38 -9.43 -3.23 2.02
N LEU A 39 -8.80 -2.12 1.63
CA LEU A 39 -7.69 -1.51 2.37
C LEU A 39 -8.09 -1.16 3.79
N LYS A 40 -9.23 -0.47 3.97
CA LYS A 40 -9.76 -0.10 5.28
C LYS A 40 -10.01 -1.34 6.15
N THR A 41 -10.68 -2.34 5.60
CA THR A 41 -10.97 -3.60 6.32
C THR A 41 -9.69 -4.34 6.69
N ALA A 42 -8.72 -4.43 5.78
CA ALA A 42 -7.44 -5.07 6.05
C ALA A 42 -6.70 -4.36 7.20
N ILE A 43 -6.59 -3.03 7.15
CA ILE A 43 -5.95 -2.23 8.21
C ILE A 43 -6.64 -2.45 9.55
N HIS A 44 -7.98 -2.35 9.59
CA HIS A 44 -8.74 -2.49 10.83
C HIS A 44 -8.67 -3.92 11.40
N GLY A 45 -8.55 -4.93 10.53
CA GLY A 45 -8.41 -6.32 10.94
C GLY A 45 -7.00 -6.67 11.44
N THR A 46 -5.94 -6.04 10.90
CA THR A 46 -4.56 -6.37 11.25
C THR A 46 -3.97 -5.52 12.39
N TYR A 47 -4.39 -4.26 12.50
CA TYR A 47 -3.82 -3.33 13.48
C TYR A 47 -4.87 -2.89 14.49
N HIS A 48 -4.75 -3.39 15.73
CA HIS A 48 -5.64 -3.00 16.84
C HIS A 48 -5.36 -1.59 17.37
N ALA A 49 -4.13 -1.08 17.21
CA ALA A 49 -3.75 0.30 17.53
C ALA A 49 -3.32 1.04 16.25
N PHE A 50 -4.27 1.66 15.58
CA PHE A 50 -4.02 2.33 14.30
C PHE A 50 -3.36 3.69 14.50
N LYS A 51 -2.06 3.80 14.19
CA LYS A 51 -1.28 5.05 14.25
C LYS A 51 -0.88 5.49 12.84
N PHE A 52 -1.85 5.95 12.06
CA PHE A 52 -1.64 6.29 10.63
C PHE A 52 -0.56 7.35 10.42
N ALA A 53 -0.57 8.45 11.18
CA ALA A 53 0.42 9.52 11.03
C ALA A 53 1.87 9.00 11.12
N LYS A 54 2.10 7.99 11.95
CA LYS A 54 3.41 7.41 12.22
C LYS A 54 3.79 6.29 11.24
N TYR A 55 2.84 5.42 10.90
CA TYR A 55 3.13 4.21 10.13
C TYR A 55 2.43 4.10 8.77
N ALA A 56 1.77 5.16 8.28
CA ALA A 56 1.10 5.18 6.97
C ALA A 56 1.97 4.59 5.84
N PRO A 57 3.27 4.96 5.70
CA PRO A 57 4.09 4.38 4.64
C PRO A 57 4.23 2.86 4.74
N ARG A 58 4.30 2.30 5.96
CA ARG A 58 4.42 0.86 6.19
C ARG A 58 3.11 0.14 5.89
N TYR A 59 1.99 0.68 6.39
CA TYR A 59 0.65 0.12 6.18
C TYR A 59 0.29 0.07 4.69
N LEU A 60 0.52 1.18 3.96
CA LEU A 60 0.22 1.26 2.54
C LEU A 60 1.17 0.38 1.71
N ALA A 61 2.46 0.31 2.06
CA ALA A 61 3.41 -0.56 1.36
C ALA A 61 3.08 -2.05 1.55
N GLU A 62 2.68 -2.46 2.76
CA GLU A 62 2.27 -3.84 3.03
C GLU A 62 1.02 -4.21 2.22
N PHE A 63 0.01 -3.33 2.22
CA PHE A 63 -1.20 -3.54 1.43
C PHE A 63 -0.88 -3.62 -0.07
N GLN A 64 -0.12 -2.66 -0.61
CA GLN A 64 0.30 -2.64 -2.01
C GLN A 64 1.07 -3.92 -2.38
N TYR A 65 1.97 -4.39 -1.49
CA TYR A 65 2.74 -5.60 -1.72
C TYR A 65 1.85 -6.84 -1.85
N ARG A 66 0.80 -6.97 -1.02
CA ARG A 66 -0.19 -8.05 -1.11
C ARG A 66 -1.12 -7.89 -2.30
N PHE A 67 -1.62 -6.68 -2.54
CA PHE A 67 -2.57 -6.37 -3.62
C PHE A 67 -1.98 -6.70 -5.00
N ASN A 68 -0.73 -6.30 -5.26
CA ASN A 68 -0.03 -6.62 -6.51
C ASN A 68 0.18 -8.12 -6.73
N ARG A 69 0.02 -8.94 -5.70
CA ARG A 69 0.20 -10.40 -5.73
C ARG A 69 -1.08 -11.15 -5.37
N ARG A 70 -2.23 -10.48 -5.38
CA ARG A 70 -3.51 -11.07 -4.92
C ARG A 70 -3.97 -12.28 -5.74
N TYR A 71 -3.43 -12.49 -6.94
CA TYR A 71 -3.70 -13.69 -7.75
C TYR A 71 -2.81 -14.89 -7.38
N ASN A 72 -1.74 -14.69 -6.60
CA ASN A 72 -0.87 -15.76 -6.12
C ASN A 72 -0.28 -15.41 -4.75
N LEU A 73 -1.12 -15.44 -3.70
CA LEU A 73 -0.67 -15.14 -2.34
C LEU A 73 0.34 -16.16 -1.81
N ARG A 74 0.28 -17.42 -2.25
CA ARG A 74 1.22 -18.48 -1.82
C ARG A 74 2.67 -18.11 -2.16
N SER A 75 2.89 -17.28 -3.18
CA SER A 75 4.21 -16.75 -3.54
C SER A 75 4.84 -15.83 -2.48
N ILE A 76 4.06 -15.30 -1.53
CA ILE A 76 4.55 -14.33 -0.53
C ILE A 76 5.58 -14.98 0.39
N LEU A 77 5.29 -16.15 0.95
CA LEU A 77 6.16 -16.83 1.91
C LEU A 77 7.56 -17.18 1.34
N PRO A 78 7.69 -17.83 0.17
CA PRO A 78 9.01 -18.10 -0.41
C PRO A 78 9.77 -16.82 -0.77
N ARG A 79 9.08 -15.72 -1.11
CA ARG A 79 9.71 -14.42 -1.36
C ARG A 79 10.19 -13.76 -0.08
N LEU A 80 9.41 -13.82 1.00
CA LEU A 80 9.82 -13.34 2.31
C LEU A 80 11.03 -14.12 2.82
N ARG A 81 11.03 -15.45 2.68
CA ARG A 81 12.19 -16.30 3.00
C ARG A 81 13.43 -15.85 2.24
N ARG A 82 13.31 -15.65 0.93
CA ARG A 82 14.44 -15.17 0.11
C ARG A 82 14.89 -13.78 0.57
N ALA A 83 13.97 -12.85 0.76
CA ALA A 83 14.29 -11.50 1.21
C ALA A 83 15.00 -11.50 2.57
N ALA A 84 14.54 -12.31 3.52
CA ALA A 84 15.18 -12.46 4.83
C ALA A 84 16.62 -12.98 4.69
N ALA A 85 16.86 -13.97 3.82
CA ALA A 85 18.19 -14.52 3.59
C ALA A 85 19.14 -13.57 2.84
N THR A 86 18.62 -12.71 1.95
CA THR A 86 19.46 -11.81 1.13
C THR A 86 19.60 -10.40 1.70
N THR A 87 18.77 -10.02 2.67
CA THR A 87 18.81 -8.67 3.24
C THR A 87 19.99 -8.57 4.20
N ALA A 88 20.93 -7.67 3.90
CA ALA A 88 22.02 -7.36 4.82
C ALA A 88 21.47 -6.90 6.18
N LEU A 89 22.15 -7.30 7.25
CA LEU A 89 21.83 -6.91 8.62
C LEU A 89 21.64 -5.40 8.68
N ARG A 90 20.46 -4.96 9.11
CA ARG A 90 20.16 -3.55 9.32
C ARG A 90 20.35 -3.23 10.80
N PRO A 91 21.14 -2.20 11.15
CA PRO A 91 21.26 -1.76 12.52
C PRO A 91 19.88 -1.43 13.12
N GLU A 92 19.70 -1.75 14.40
CA GLU A 92 18.43 -1.61 15.11
C GLU A 92 17.84 -0.20 15.02
N TYR A 93 18.69 0.84 15.13
CA TYR A 93 18.27 2.25 15.01
C TYR A 93 17.53 2.54 13.68
N ARG A 94 17.88 1.83 12.60
CA ARG A 94 17.25 2.00 11.28
C ARG A 94 15.88 1.32 11.21
N LEU A 95 15.68 0.24 11.97
CA LEU A 95 14.40 -0.47 12.09
C LEU A 95 13.45 0.30 13.00
N MET A 96 13.97 0.85 14.09
CA MET A 96 13.27 1.70 15.06
C MET A 96 13.03 3.14 14.58
N ARG A 97 13.55 3.54 13.42
CA ARG A 97 13.42 4.92 12.93
C ARG A 97 11.97 5.39 12.78
N ALA A 98 11.04 4.48 12.47
CA ALA A 98 9.62 4.82 12.47
C ALA A 98 9.02 4.87 13.89
N GLU A 99 9.65 4.24 14.88
CA GLU A 99 9.26 4.31 16.30
C GLU A 99 9.72 5.61 16.95
N LEU A 100 10.85 6.16 16.49
CA LEU A 100 11.48 7.36 17.02
C LEU A 100 10.94 8.67 16.43
N CYS A 101 10.38 8.64 15.22
CA CYS A 101 9.65 9.77 14.67
C CYS A 101 8.25 9.84 15.33
N THR A 102 8.09 10.74 16.31
CA THR A 102 6.79 11.18 16.84
C THR A 102 6.28 12.40 16.09
#